data_AF-A0A7C4X417-F1
#
_entry.id   AF-A0A7C4X417-F1
#
_cell.length_a   1.000
_cell.length_b   1.000
_cell.length_c   1.000
_cell.angle_alpha   90.00
_cell.angle_beta   90.00
_cell.angle_gamma   90.00
#
_symmetry.space_group_name_H-M   'P 1'
#
loop_
_entity.id
_entity.type
_entity.pdbx_description
1 polymer ?
#
loop_
_entity_poly.entity_id
_entity_poly.type
_entity_poly.pdbx_seq_one_letter_code
_entity_poly.pdbx_strand_id
1 'polypeptide(L)'
;MALLDQFRTETLPKKWLEEGREWQETYFPEMGQVLDPAAWERYYPRTPLPRLDVVLAKPDGFASFAKKVVGAVPATADLSNRVWKAEKMPDAQFVTALKIIRAQASTELGSIQQHRMVYEQLDSGSLGGLDKEIVEGIHRTDPTGHRLDSISFSKKRVCVEELRHHTQMAGVLTLDETFDRPRWGRHWATETMEELFAMRPGEHVLDAFNIEFKSVMDSATFMSFIDRVGKFQLEMQHQFLYGPMAISMPWMRWLEESYHLAAGERLMKAIAIAAIREGGNFGVEDLQRTLNMWYPRGLEMFGSELGGSLVKGVFKTLSNAEAQRLYIQEVEGKVRDVNLAIVQAKVRCTREEAERLLARLEKTREPVEGLRTGDVLTLPDRRFFRIRGLAEFGEYRIPGSDAPGVGYVYLPYDVHGRILTDGGKPIDRTAYADYLTTVLPERYMRSRHWRFVRDEFLFNGKWGEPERVG
;
A
#
# COMPACT_ATOMS: atom_id res chain seq x y z
N MET A 1 -12.18 -29.76 2.13
CA MET A 1 -13.21 -28.70 2.14
C MET A 1 -12.80 -27.69 1.11
N ALA A 2 -13.66 -27.38 0.13
CA ALA A 2 -13.33 -26.32 -0.81
C ALA A 2 -13.16 -25.02 -0.03
N LEU A 3 -12.16 -24.19 -0.36
CA LEU A 3 -11.90 -22.91 0.33
C LEU A 3 -13.19 -22.10 0.52
N LEU A 4 -14.09 -22.16 -0.48
CA LEU A 4 -15.40 -21.51 -0.51
C LEU A 4 -16.37 -21.98 0.59
N ASP A 5 -16.28 -23.23 1.05
CA ASP A 5 -17.19 -23.78 2.07
C ASP A 5 -17.05 -23.03 3.41
N GLN A 6 -15.90 -22.37 3.61
CA GLN A 6 -15.57 -21.58 4.80
C GLN A 6 -16.18 -20.17 4.78
N PHE A 7 -16.87 -19.79 3.71
CA PHE A 7 -17.41 -18.45 3.52
C PHE A 7 -18.91 -18.50 3.20
N ARG A 8 -19.59 -17.39 3.47
CA ARG A 8 -20.91 -17.07 2.92
C ARG A 8 -20.82 -15.76 2.15
N THR A 9 -21.80 -15.51 1.31
CA THR A 9 -21.88 -14.33 0.46
C THR A 9 -23.14 -13.55 0.76
N GLU A 10 -23.05 -12.23 0.70
CA GLU A 10 -24.16 -11.31 0.87
C GLU A 10 -24.15 -10.29 -0.28
N THR A 11 -25.31 -9.73 -0.59
CA THR A 11 -25.47 -8.71 -1.63
C THR A 11 -25.73 -7.36 -0.97
N LEU A 12 -25.13 -6.29 -1.50
CA LEU A 12 -25.38 -4.94 -0.99
C LEU A 12 -26.85 -4.51 -1.20
N PRO A 13 -27.35 -3.58 -0.38
CA PRO A 13 -28.62 -2.91 -0.66
C PRO A 13 -28.62 -2.27 -2.06
N LYS A 14 -29.79 -2.27 -2.72
CA LYS A 14 -29.95 -1.84 -4.12
C LYS A 14 -29.32 -0.46 -4.41
N LYS A 15 -29.53 0.54 -3.55
CA LYS A 15 -28.95 1.88 -3.67
C LYS A 15 -27.44 1.82 -3.92
N TRP A 16 -26.72 1.09 -3.08
CA TRP A 16 -25.26 1.05 -3.11
C TRP A 16 -24.70 0.17 -4.25
N LEU A 17 -25.48 -0.81 -4.73
CA LEU A 17 -25.14 -1.52 -5.97
C LEU A 17 -25.23 -0.61 -7.20
N GLU A 18 -26.24 0.27 -7.24
CA GLU A 18 -26.44 1.21 -8.34
C GLU A 18 -25.35 2.29 -8.32
N GLU A 19 -25.10 2.92 -7.17
CA GLU A 19 -24.02 3.91 -7.03
C GLU A 19 -22.64 3.32 -7.30
N GLY A 20 -22.36 2.10 -6.80
CA GLY A 20 -21.10 1.41 -7.09
C GLY A 20 -20.91 1.11 -8.58
N ARG A 21 -21.99 0.82 -9.31
CA ARG A 21 -21.96 0.65 -10.77
C ARG A 21 -21.69 1.97 -11.48
N GLU A 22 -22.38 3.03 -11.13
CA GLU A 22 -22.16 4.37 -11.74
C GLU A 22 -20.73 4.86 -11.51
N TRP A 23 -20.20 4.63 -10.30
CA TRP A 23 -18.80 4.91 -9.98
C TRP A 23 -17.87 4.07 -10.84
N GLN A 24 -18.11 2.75 -10.94
CA GLN A 24 -17.29 1.84 -11.75
C GLN A 24 -17.31 2.20 -13.24
N GLU A 25 -18.46 2.55 -13.81
CA GLU A 25 -18.58 2.98 -15.21
C GLU A 25 -17.76 4.26 -15.47
N THR A 26 -17.70 5.15 -14.48
CA THR A 26 -16.90 6.39 -14.55
C THR A 26 -15.40 6.11 -14.43
N TYR A 27 -15.00 5.34 -13.43
CA TYR A 27 -13.61 5.22 -13.00
C TYR A 27 -12.90 3.93 -13.46
N PHE A 28 -13.62 2.91 -13.90
CA PHE A 28 -13.05 1.65 -14.38
C PHE A 28 -13.92 0.95 -15.44
N PRO A 29 -14.19 1.56 -16.60
CA PRO A 29 -15.05 0.99 -17.64
C PRO A 29 -14.51 -0.33 -18.24
N GLU A 30 -13.21 -0.61 -18.09
CA GLU A 30 -12.54 -1.81 -18.61
C GLU A 30 -12.85 -3.09 -17.80
N MET A 31 -13.59 -3.01 -16.69
CA MET A 31 -13.95 -4.15 -15.86
C MET A 31 -14.52 -5.33 -16.67
N GLY A 32 -15.33 -5.05 -17.68
CA GLY A 32 -15.91 -6.08 -18.55
C GLY A 32 -14.88 -6.95 -19.27
N GLN A 33 -13.66 -6.44 -19.52
CA GLN A 33 -12.58 -7.22 -20.14
C GLN A 33 -12.03 -8.30 -19.21
N VAL A 34 -12.01 -8.04 -17.90
CA VAL A 34 -11.54 -9.01 -16.89
C VAL A 34 -12.61 -10.05 -16.61
N LEU A 35 -13.88 -9.62 -16.61
CA LEU A 35 -15.02 -10.49 -16.34
C LEU A 35 -15.47 -11.33 -17.54
N ASP A 36 -14.88 -11.11 -18.73
CA ASP A 36 -15.08 -11.98 -19.88
C ASP A 36 -14.42 -13.36 -19.64
N PRO A 37 -15.19 -14.47 -19.67
CA PRO A 37 -14.66 -15.80 -19.35
C PRO A 37 -13.53 -16.26 -20.28
N ALA A 38 -13.58 -15.89 -21.57
CA ALA A 38 -12.57 -16.30 -22.54
C ALA A 38 -11.26 -15.54 -22.35
N ALA A 39 -11.34 -14.23 -22.10
CA ALA A 39 -10.20 -13.41 -21.74
C ALA A 39 -9.58 -13.87 -20.41
N TRP A 40 -10.40 -14.17 -19.39
CA TRP A 40 -9.94 -14.66 -18.10
C TRP A 40 -9.21 -16.00 -18.21
N GLU A 41 -9.79 -17.00 -18.88
CA GLU A 41 -9.20 -18.33 -19.02
C GLU A 41 -7.83 -18.30 -19.72
N ARG A 42 -7.60 -17.33 -20.63
CA ARG A 42 -6.29 -17.11 -21.27
C ARG A 42 -5.19 -16.78 -20.26
N TYR A 43 -5.48 -15.98 -19.24
CA TYR A 43 -4.47 -15.50 -18.29
C TYR A 43 -4.47 -16.26 -16.95
N TYR A 44 -5.61 -16.80 -16.54
CA TYR A 44 -5.80 -17.50 -15.27
C TYR A 44 -6.54 -18.84 -15.44
N PRO A 45 -5.97 -19.79 -16.21
CA PRO A 45 -6.65 -21.04 -16.52
C PRO A 45 -6.97 -21.82 -15.25
N ARG A 46 -8.18 -22.37 -15.18
CA ARG A 46 -8.71 -23.12 -14.01
C ARG A 46 -8.82 -22.29 -12.72
N THR A 47 -8.72 -20.97 -12.81
CA THR A 47 -8.98 -20.06 -11.69
C THR A 47 -10.40 -19.52 -11.84
N PRO A 48 -11.25 -19.56 -10.80
CA PRO A 48 -12.58 -18.94 -10.88
C PRO A 48 -12.49 -17.44 -11.18
N LEU A 49 -13.49 -16.92 -11.90
CA LEU A 49 -13.64 -15.49 -12.11
C LEU A 49 -13.75 -14.74 -10.76
N PRO A 50 -13.24 -13.50 -10.69
CA PRO A 50 -13.52 -12.61 -9.57
C PRO A 50 -15.02 -12.40 -9.40
N ARG A 51 -15.45 -12.14 -8.16
CA ARG A 51 -16.83 -11.82 -7.81
C ARG A 51 -16.87 -10.44 -7.18
N LEU A 52 -18.03 -9.77 -7.27
CA LEU A 52 -18.24 -8.45 -6.65
C LEU A 52 -19.08 -8.53 -5.36
N ASP A 53 -19.37 -9.73 -4.85
CA ASP A 53 -20.17 -9.91 -3.63
C ASP A 53 -19.39 -9.59 -2.35
N VAL A 54 -20.13 -9.31 -1.29
CA VAL A 54 -19.61 -9.30 0.08
C VAL A 54 -19.33 -10.74 0.48
N VAL A 55 -18.12 -11.04 0.94
CA VAL A 55 -17.69 -12.40 1.34
C VAL A 55 -17.35 -12.40 2.83
N LEU A 56 -18.11 -13.17 3.61
CA LEU A 56 -17.98 -13.24 5.06
C LEU A 56 -17.52 -14.63 5.50
N ALA A 57 -16.46 -14.68 6.30
CA ALA A 57 -15.97 -15.93 6.86
C ALA A 57 -17.01 -16.53 7.84
N LYS A 58 -17.24 -17.84 7.71
CA LYS A 58 -17.92 -18.64 8.74
C LYS A 58 -16.99 -18.81 9.94
N PRO A 59 -17.51 -19.11 11.15
CA PRO A 59 -16.70 -19.19 12.37
C PRO A 59 -15.44 -20.06 12.23
N ASP A 60 -15.55 -21.26 11.64
CA ASP A 60 -14.38 -22.15 11.45
C ASP A 60 -13.36 -21.57 10.46
N GLY A 61 -13.84 -20.95 9.39
CA GLY A 61 -13.00 -20.25 8.40
C GLY A 61 -12.25 -19.08 9.02
N PHE A 62 -12.97 -18.27 9.81
CA PHE A 62 -12.40 -17.16 10.56
C PHE A 62 -11.35 -17.65 11.58
N ALA A 63 -11.65 -18.69 12.35
CA ALA A 63 -10.71 -19.21 13.34
C ALA A 63 -9.44 -19.81 12.69
N SER A 64 -9.57 -20.45 11.52
CA SER A 64 -8.44 -20.90 10.72
C SER A 64 -7.57 -19.72 10.26
N PHE A 65 -8.19 -18.59 9.94
CA PHE A 65 -7.54 -17.34 9.56
C PHE A 65 -6.79 -16.68 10.71
N ALA A 66 -7.53 -16.36 11.77
CA ALA A 66 -7.03 -15.65 12.92
C ALA A 66 -5.80 -16.29 13.58
N LYS A 67 -5.59 -17.60 13.39
CA LYS A 67 -4.42 -18.33 13.94
C LYS A 67 -3.14 -18.18 13.11
N LYS A 68 -3.19 -17.65 11.89
CA LYS A 68 -2.08 -17.66 10.92
C LYS A 68 -1.62 -16.25 10.51
N VAL A 69 -2.10 -15.22 11.20
CA VAL A 69 -1.87 -13.82 10.86
C VAL A 69 -1.04 -13.11 11.92
N VAL A 70 -0.53 -11.92 11.62
CA VAL A 70 0.29 -11.17 12.57
C VAL A 70 -0.47 -10.81 13.85
N GLY A 71 0.21 -10.97 14.98
CA GLY A 71 -0.36 -10.72 16.30
C GLY A 71 -1.45 -11.71 16.72
N ALA A 72 -1.57 -12.85 16.02
CA ALA A 72 -2.46 -13.93 16.41
C ALA A 72 -2.17 -14.46 17.81
N VAL A 73 -3.22 -14.55 18.63
CA VAL A 73 -3.23 -15.31 19.89
C VAL A 73 -4.47 -16.21 19.93
N PRO A 74 -4.54 -17.25 20.78
CA PRO A 74 -5.71 -18.11 20.86
C PRO A 74 -7.04 -17.35 21.01
N ALA A 75 -7.04 -16.23 21.77
CA ALA A 75 -8.21 -15.38 21.97
C ALA A 75 -8.66 -14.60 20.72
N THR A 76 -7.77 -14.31 19.77
CA THR A 76 -8.11 -13.53 18.57
C THR A 76 -8.95 -14.32 17.56
N ALA A 77 -8.90 -15.66 17.65
CA ALA A 77 -9.73 -16.57 16.86
C ALA A 77 -11.14 -16.76 17.41
N ASP A 78 -11.45 -16.18 18.58
CA ASP A 78 -12.75 -16.25 19.21
C ASP A 78 -13.63 -15.06 18.79
N LEU A 79 -14.86 -15.38 18.38
CA LEU A 79 -15.89 -14.41 17.97
C LEU A 79 -16.90 -14.10 19.09
N SER A 80 -16.82 -14.78 20.24
CA SER A 80 -17.77 -14.65 21.36
C SER A 80 -17.86 -13.24 21.92
N ASN A 81 -16.74 -12.50 21.93
CA ASN A 81 -16.64 -11.16 22.50
C ASN A 81 -16.87 -10.03 21.46
N ARG A 82 -17.40 -10.35 20.28
CA ARG A 82 -17.61 -9.37 19.20
C ARG A 82 -18.97 -8.70 19.32
N VAL A 83 -19.02 -7.43 18.91
CA VAL A 83 -20.27 -6.67 18.76
C VAL A 83 -20.81 -6.92 17.36
N TRP A 84 -22.00 -7.51 17.26
CA TRP A 84 -22.63 -7.86 15.98
C TRP A 84 -23.62 -6.83 15.46
N LYS A 85 -23.98 -5.85 16.30
CA LYS A 85 -24.89 -4.75 15.97
C LYS A 85 -24.27 -3.44 16.39
N ALA A 86 -24.11 -2.53 15.44
CA ALA A 86 -23.49 -1.24 15.67
C ALA A 86 -24.19 -0.41 16.75
N GLU A 87 -25.51 -0.54 16.93
CA GLU A 87 -26.24 0.12 18.03
C GLU A 87 -25.74 -0.27 19.43
N LYS A 88 -25.16 -1.47 19.58
CA LYS A 88 -24.63 -1.97 20.86
C LYS A 88 -23.21 -1.49 21.13
N MET A 89 -22.57 -0.83 20.16
CA MET A 89 -21.23 -0.29 20.33
C MET A 89 -21.29 1.02 21.13
N PRO A 90 -20.49 1.16 22.20
CA PRO A 90 -20.27 2.43 22.88
C PRO A 90 -19.84 3.53 21.91
N ASP A 91 -20.30 4.76 22.15
CA ASP A 91 -20.11 5.89 21.24
C ASP A 91 -18.65 6.17 20.85
N ALA A 92 -17.74 6.16 21.82
CA ALA A 92 -16.31 6.37 21.56
C ALA A 92 -15.71 5.27 20.65
N GLN A 93 -16.18 4.02 20.83
CA GLN A 93 -15.76 2.89 20.02
C GLN A 93 -16.41 2.95 18.64
N PHE A 94 -17.68 3.38 18.53
CA PHE A 94 -18.37 3.58 17.25
C PHE A 94 -17.65 4.61 16.39
N VAL A 95 -17.30 5.78 16.94
CA VAL A 95 -16.57 6.82 16.21
C VAL A 95 -15.19 6.31 15.75
N THR A 96 -14.51 5.52 16.58
CA THR A 96 -13.22 4.93 16.22
C THR A 96 -13.38 3.88 15.11
N ALA A 97 -14.37 3.00 15.23
CA ALA A 97 -14.66 1.99 14.23
C ALA A 97 -15.00 2.62 12.88
N LEU A 98 -15.88 3.62 12.87
CA LEU A 98 -16.26 4.37 11.69
C LEU A 98 -15.05 4.99 10.99
N LYS A 99 -14.15 5.64 11.74
CA LYS A 99 -12.92 6.23 11.17
C LYS A 99 -12.03 5.19 10.50
N ILE A 100 -11.88 4.01 11.11
CA ILE A 100 -11.06 2.93 10.56
C ILE A 100 -11.72 2.33 9.30
N ILE A 101 -13.02 2.03 9.35
CA ILE A 101 -13.77 1.48 8.22
C ILE A 101 -13.77 2.46 7.04
N ARG A 102 -14.00 3.76 7.30
CA ARG A 102 -13.91 4.81 6.28
C ARG A 102 -12.52 4.90 5.67
N ALA A 103 -11.46 4.82 6.49
CA ALA A 103 -10.09 4.85 5.98
C ALA A 103 -9.79 3.66 5.06
N GLN A 104 -10.18 2.44 5.46
CA GLN A 104 -10.05 1.24 4.63
C GLN A 104 -10.89 1.35 3.34
N ALA A 105 -12.16 1.73 3.43
CA ALA A 105 -13.01 1.87 2.24
C ALA A 105 -12.48 2.90 1.24
N SER A 106 -11.82 3.96 1.72
CA SER A 106 -11.21 4.99 0.89
C SER A 106 -9.97 4.49 0.14
N THR A 107 -9.22 3.52 0.66
CA THR A 107 -8.03 3.01 -0.04
C THR A 107 -8.41 2.25 -1.30
N GLU A 108 -9.52 1.52 -1.25
CA GLU A 108 -9.88 0.59 -2.33
C GLU A 108 -10.35 1.34 -3.58
N LEU A 109 -11.08 2.45 -3.41
CA LEU A 109 -11.45 3.33 -4.54
C LEU A 109 -10.24 4.15 -5.02
N GLY A 110 -9.39 4.60 -4.10
CA GLY A 110 -8.20 5.38 -4.43
C GLY A 110 -7.19 4.59 -5.26
N SER A 111 -6.98 3.30 -4.94
CA SER A 111 -6.06 2.44 -5.70
C SER A 111 -6.52 2.26 -7.14
N ILE A 112 -7.81 2.05 -7.39
CA ILE A 112 -8.37 1.95 -8.75
C ILE A 112 -8.09 3.22 -9.55
N GLN A 113 -8.35 4.40 -8.96
CA GLN A 113 -8.09 5.68 -9.61
C GLN A 113 -6.59 5.88 -9.94
N GLN A 114 -5.68 5.44 -9.07
CA GLN A 114 -4.24 5.51 -9.33
C GLN A 114 -3.79 4.51 -10.42
N HIS A 115 -4.21 3.25 -10.33
CA HIS A 115 -3.80 2.18 -11.25
C HIS A 115 -4.28 2.43 -12.68
N ARG A 116 -5.45 3.04 -12.84
CA ARG A 116 -6.03 3.38 -14.15
C ARG A 116 -5.10 4.18 -15.03
N MET A 117 -4.45 5.18 -14.45
CA MET A 117 -3.53 6.05 -15.17
C MET A 117 -2.40 5.28 -15.86
N VAL A 118 -2.06 4.10 -15.36
CA VAL A 118 -0.95 3.30 -15.89
C VAL A 118 -1.41 2.26 -16.92
N TYR A 119 -2.52 1.55 -16.70
CA TYR A 119 -2.97 0.59 -17.71
C TYR A 119 -3.57 1.26 -18.95
N GLU A 120 -4.16 2.45 -18.85
CA GLU A 120 -4.60 3.22 -20.03
C GLU A 120 -3.42 3.57 -20.95
N GLN A 121 -2.27 3.91 -20.38
CA GLN A 121 -1.04 4.17 -21.14
C GLN A 121 -0.50 2.90 -21.81
N LEU A 122 -0.55 1.76 -21.09
CA LEU A 122 -0.15 0.46 -21.63
C LEU A 122 -1.06 0.04 -22.80
N ASP A 123 -2.37 0.20 -22.66
CA ASP A 123 -3.37 -0.25 -23.64
C ASP A 123 -3.43 0.62 -24.90
N SER A 124 -3.33 1.94 -24.74
CA SER A 124 -3.35 2.88 -25.87
C SER A 124 -2.05 2.86 -26.69
N GLY A 125 -0.99 2.22 -26.18
CA GLY A 125 0.35 2.28 -26.76
C GLY A 125 0.98 3.67 -26.68
N SER A 126 0.40 4.60 -25.91
CA SER A 126 0.87 5.97 -25.76
C SER A 126 2.05 6.12 -24.79
N LEU A 127 2.79 5.03 -24.55
CA LEU A 127 3.93 5.01 -23.64
C LEU A 127 5.00 5.97 -24.19
N GLY A 128 5.34 6.98 -23.38
CA GLY A 128 6.40 7.94 -23.67
C GLY A 128 7.51 7.87 -22.63
N GLY A 129 8.70 8.36 -23.00
CA GLY A 129 9.83 8.50 -22.09
C GLY A 129 10.19 7.21 -21.34
N LEU A 130 10.29 7.32 -20.01
CA LEU A 130 10.72 6.24 -19.10
C LEU A 130 9.87 4.96 -19.23
N ASP A 131 8.56 5.09 -19.37
CA ASP A 131 7.66 3.93 -19.40
C ASP A 131 7.77 3.12 -20.68
N LYS A 132 8.05 3.79 -21.81
CA LYS A 132 8.37 3.12 -23.07
C LYS A 132 9.63 2.27 -22.93
N GLU A 133 10.68 2.85 -22.34
CA GLU A 133 11.96 2.18 -22.13
C GLU A 133 11.84 0.96 -21.21
N ILE A 134 11.06 1.08 -20.12
CA ILE A 134 10.77 -0.04 -19.21
C ILE A 134 10.06 -1.16 -19.97
N VAL A 135 9.03 -0.83 -20.73
CA VAL A 135 8.21 -1.81 -21.47
C VAL A 135 9.00 -2.50 -22.56
N GLU A 136 9.80 -1.76 -23.34
CA GLU A 136 10.71 -2.31 -24.34
C GLU A 136 11.80 -3.18 -23.69
N GLY A 137 12.35 -2.75 -22.55
CA GLY A 137 13.30 -3.55 -21.78
C GLY A 137 12.70 -4.87 -21.29
N ILE A 138 11.47 -4.84 -20.77
CA ILE A 138 10.73 -6.04 -20.38
C ILE A 138 10.49 -6.94 -21.60
N HIS A 139 10.08 -6.38 -22.74
CA HIS A 139 9.90 -7.14 -23.99
C HIS A 139 11.20 -7.80 -24.46
N ARG A 140 12.36 -7.13 -24.34
CA ARG A 140 13.66 -7.75 -24.63
C ARG A 140 14.00 -8.91 -23.68
N THR A 141 13.41 -8.95 -22.49
CA THR A 141 13.51 -10.10 -21.57
C THR A 141 12.50 -11.20 -21.84
N ASP A 142 11.46 -10.91 -22.61
CA ASP A 142 10.41 -11.84 -23.02
C ASP A 142 9.87 -11.46 -24.40
N PRO A 143 10.56 -11.90 -25.49
CA PRO A 143 10.29 -11.46 -26.86
C PRO A 143 8.94 -11.96 -27.41
N THR A 144 8.23 -12.81 -26.66
CA THR A 144 6.90 -13.29 -27.04
C THR A 144 5.82 -12.20 -26.91
N GLY A 145 6.09 -11.13 -26.16
CA GLY A 145 5.13 -10.07 -25.88
C GLY A 145 4.05 -10.45 -24.85
N HIS A 146 3.91 -11.75 -24.52
CA HIS A 146 2.93 -12.29 -23.56
C HIS A 146 3.05 -11.74 -22.13
N ARG A 147 4.13 -11.02 -21.83
CA ARG A 147 4.34 -10.40 -20.52
C ARG A 147 3.59 -9.08 -20.39
N LEU A 148 3.48 -8.29 -21.46
CA LEU A 148 2.95 -6.93 -21.39
C LEU A 148 1.43 -6.91 -21.34
N ASP A 149 0.79 -7.69 -22.21
CA ASP A 149 -0.65 -7.94 -22.16
C ASP A 149 -1.06 -8.58 -20.82
N SER A 150 -0.24 -9.53 -20.32
CA SER A 150 -0.43 -10.10 -18.97
C SER A 150 -0.29 -9.07 -17.85
N ILE A 151 0.61 -8.08 -17.96
CA ILE A 151 0.74 -6.99 -16.96
C ILE A 151 -0.48 -6.08 -16.98
N SER A 152 -0.95 -5.66 -18.16
CA SER A 152 -2.18 -4.84 -18.26
C SER A 152 -3.39 -5.60 -17.69
N PHE A 153 -3.58 -6.85 -18.11
CA PHE A 153 -4.67 -7.69 -17.61
C PHE A 153 -4.59 -7.92 -16.10
N SER A 154 -3.37 -8.17 -15.58
CA SER A 154 -3.11 -8.31 -14.14
C SER A 154 -3.48 -7.05 -13.34
N LYS A 155 -3.20 -5.85 -13.87
CA LYS A 155 -3.59 -4.58 -13.24
C LYS A 155 -5.09 -4.36 -13.23
N LYS A 156 -5.78 -4.68 -14.33
CA LYS A 156 -7.24 -4.61 -14.38
C LYS A 156 -7.86 -5.59 -13.40
N ARG A 157 -7.29 -6.80 -13.25
CA ARG A 157 -7.70 -7.75 -12.21
C ARG A 157 -7.56 -7.15 -10.81
N VAL A 158 -6.42 -6.54 -10.48
CA VAL A 158 -6.26 -5.83 -9.20
C VAL A 158 -7.38 -4.81 -9.01
N CYS A 159 -7.71 -4.00 -10.01
CA CYS A 159 -8.81 -3.03 -9.91
C CYS A 159 -10.19 -3.69 -9.67
N VAL A 160 -10.45 -4.88 -10.22
CA VAL A 160 -11.68 -5.66 -9.92
C VAL A 160 -11.68 -6.12 -8.46
N GLU A 161 -10.56 -6.64 -7.97
CA GLU A 161 -10.41 -7.14 -6.61
C GLU A 161 -10.51 -5.97 -5.59
N GLU A 162 -9.92 -4.81 -5.88
CA GLU A 162 -10.08 -3.58 -5.10
C GLU A 162 -11.53 -3.04 -5.11
N LEU A 163 -12.23 -3.13 -6.25
CA LEU A 163 -13.65 -2.77 -6.28
C LEU A 163 -14.48 -3.72 -5.40
N ARG A 164 -14.11 -5.00 -5.36
CA ARG A 164 -14.72 -5.94 -4.42
C ARG A 164 -14.35 -5.65 -2.97
N HIS A 165 -13.12 -5.19 -2.68
CA HIS A 165 -12.75 -4.71 -1.35
C HIS A 165 -13.62 -3.51 -0.93
N HIS A 166 -13.90 -2.57 -1.86
CA HIS A 166 -14.87 -1.52 -1.62
C HIS A 166 -16.26 -2.09 -1.33
N THR A 167 -16.77 -3.00 -2.16
CA THR A 167 -18.06 -3.68 -1.90
C THR A 167 -18.06 -4.35 -0.52
N GLN A 168 -16.95 -4.96 -0.11
CA GLN A 168 -16.80 -5.57 1.20
C GLN A 168 -16.97 -4.55 2.32
N MET A 169 -16.33 -3.39 2.23
CA MET A 169 -16.42 -2.32 3.23
C MET A 169 -17.78 -1.62 3.22
N ALA A 170 -18.38 -1.42 2.05
CA ALA A 170 -19.77 -1.00 1.93
C ALA A 170 -20.69 -1.97 2.68
N GLY A 171 -20.46 -3.28 2.52
CA GLY A 171 -21.21 -4.32 3.23
C GLY A 171 -21.09 -4.22 4.75
N VAL A 172 -19.89 -3.90 5.27
CA VAL A 172 -19.66 -3.66 6.70
C VAL A 172 -20.49 -2.49 7.22
N LEU A 173 -20.62 -1.42 6.43
CA LEU A 173 -21.39 -0.22 6.79
C LEU A 173 -22.90 -0.39 6.63
N THR A 174 -23.35 -1.14 5.61
CA THR A 174 -24.75 -1.04 5.14
C THR A 174 -25.60 -2.29 5.36
N LEU A 175 -24.99 -3.47 5.60
CA LEU A 175 -25.76 -4.69 5.85
C LEU A 175 -26.32 -4.76 7.28
N ASP A 176 -25.70 -4.07 8.22
CA ASP A 176 -26.30 -3.85 9.53
C ASP A 176 -27.05 -2.52 9.55
N GLU A 177 -28.38 -2.58 9.43
CA GLU A 177 -29.27 -1.40 9.49
C GLU A 177 -29.05 -0.54 10.74
N THR A 178 -28.53 -1.12 11.84
CA THR A 178 -28.28 -0.36 13.07
C THR A 178 -27.08 0.56 13.00
N PHE A 179 -26.21 0.40 12.00
CA PHE A 179 -25.06 1.26 11.75
C PHE A 179 -25.50 2.67 11.30
N ASP A 180 -26.58 2.74 10.52
CA ASP A 180 -27.10 3.99 9.98
C ASP A 180 -28.25 4.60 10.80
N ARG A 181 -28.56 4.02 11.97
CA ARG A 181 -29.49 4.66 12.90
C ARG A 181 -28.94 6.03 13.31
N PRO A 182 -29.79 7.07 13.37
CA PRO A 182 -29.34 8.42 13.72
C PRO A 182 -28.52 8.45 15.00
N ARG A 183 -27.26 8.90 14.91
CA ARG A 183 -26.40 9.19 16.06
C ARG A 183 -25.93 10.62 15.95
N TRP A 184 -26.27 11.44 16.95
CA TRP A 184 -26.01 12.89 16.96
C TRP A 184 -26.59 13.60 15.73
N GLY A 185 -27.78 13.17 15.29
CA GLY A 185 -28.49 13.75 14.14
C GLY A 185 -27.93 13.37 12.76
N ARG A 186 -27.00 12.41 12.69
CA ARG A 186 -26.34 11.98 11.44
C ARG A 186 -26.62 10.54 11.09
N HIS A 187 -26.65 10.26 9.79
CA HIS A 187 -26.77 8.93 9.18
C HIS A 187 -25.39 8.52 8.68
N TRP A 188 -24.58 7.99 9.61
CA TRP A 188 -23.14 7.84 9.39
C TRP A 188 -22.77 6.84 8.28
N ALA A 189 -23.53 5.76 8.07
CA ALA A 189 -23.21 4.83 6.99
C ALA A 189 -23.52 5.48 5.64
N THR A 190 -24.70 6.09 5.51
CA THR A 190 -25.14 6.76 4.29
C THR A 190 -24.21 7.92 3.93
N GLU A 191 -23.94 8.82 4.86
CA GLU A 191 -23.08 9.98 4.62
C GLU A 191 -21.63 9.55 4.30
N THR A 192 -21.13 8.46 4.91
CA THR A 192 -19.79 7.95 4.60
C THR A 192 -19.73 7.33 3.21
N MET A 193 -20.74 6.57 2.79
CA MET A 193 -20.80 5.99 1.45
C MET A 193 -20.88 7.07 0.37
N GLU A 194 -21.74 8.07 0.57
CA GLU A 194 -21.87 9.22 -0.34
C GLU A 194 -20.57 10.02 -0.43
N GLU A 195 -19.87 10.22 0.70
CA GLU A 195 -18.55 10.84 0.71
C GLU A 195 -17.53 10.01 -0.09
N LEU A 196 -17.46 8.69 0.13
CA LEU A 196 -16.51 7.79 -0.53
C LEU A 196 -16.67 7.80 -2.04
N PHE A 197 -17.90 7.75 -2.55
CA PHE A 197 -18.15 7.82 -4.00
C PHE A 197 -17.85 9.19 -4.60
N ALA A 198 -17.95 10.26 -3.82
CA ALA A 198 -17.63 11.61 -4.25
C ALA A 198 -16.12 11.94 -4.25
N MET A 199 -15.29 11.14 -3.56
CA MET A 199 -13.84 11.37 -3.47
C MET A 199 -13.18 11.31 -4.85
N ARG A 200 -12.38 12.34 -5.15
CA ARG A 200 -11.53 12.41 -6.34
C ARG A 200 -10.05 12.19 -6.00
N PRO A 201 -9.19 11.95 -7.00
CA PRO A 201 -7.75 11.87 -6.80
C PRO A 201 -7.22 13.10 -6.04
N GLY A 202 -6.56 12.84 -4.92
CA GLY A 202 -6.04 13.89 -4.03
C GLY A 202 -6.99 14.33 -2.91
N GLU A 203 -8.15 13.70 -2.76
CA GLU A 203 -9.11 13.91 -1.67
C GLU A 203 -9.26 12.66 -0.76
N HIS A 204 -8.51 11.59 -1.02
CA HIS A 204 -8.58 10.36 -0.23
C HIS A 204 -7.99 10.53 1.17
N VAL A 205 -8.44 9.67 2.07
CA VAL A 205 -8.14 9.75 3.52
C VAL A 205 -6.65 9.61 3.82
N LEU A 206 -5.95 8.77 3.08
CA LEU A 206 -4.53 8.49 3.29
C LEU A 206 -3.69 9.09 2.16
N ASP A 207 -2.64 9.82 2.52
CA ASP A 207 -1.81 10.60 1.59
C ASP A 207 -1.18 9.76 0.48
N ALA A 208 -0.87 8.48 0.73
CA ALA A 208 -0.31 7.57 -0.28
C ALA A 208 -1.24 7.37 -1.49
N PHE A 209 -2.57 7.42 -1.28
CA PHE A 209 -3.59 7.26 -2.33
C PHE A 209 -3.86 8.56 -3.09
N ASN A 210 -3.24 9.66 -2.65
CA ASN A 210 -3.30 10.97 -3.29
C ASN A 210 -2.10 11.23 -4.22
N ILE A 211 -1.19 10.24 -4.35
CA ILE A 211 -0.02 10.31 -5.23
C ILE A 211 -0.37 9.69 -6.58
N GLU A 212 -0.43 10.49 -7.64
CA GLU A 212 -0.70 10.00 -8.98
C GLU A 212 0.40 9.01 -9.45
N PHE A 213 -0.01 7.89 -10.04
CA PHE A 213 0.96 7.01 -10.70
C PHE A 213 1.37 7.64 -12.03
N LYS A 214 2.67 7.78 -12.23
CA LYS A 214 3.26 8.35 -13.44
C LYS A 214 4.16 7.37 -14.18
N SER A 215 4.34 6.17 -13.62
CA SER A 215 5.15 5.12 -14.19
C SER A 215 4.62 3.72 -13.84
N VAL A 216 4.91 2.75 -14.71
CA VAL A 216 4.80 1.31 -14.36
C VAL A 216 5.64 0.95 -13.12
N MET A 217 6.74 1.67 -12.86
CA MET A 217 7.51 1.53 -11.62
C MET A 217 6.69 1.89 -10.38
N ASP A 218 5.87 2.96 -10.46
CA ASP A 218 5.05 3.39 -9.32
C ASP A 218 4.07 2.29 -8.95
N SER A 219 3.40 1.71 -9.94
CA SER A 219 2.48 0.60 -9.71
C SER A 219 3.19 -0.65 -9.13
N ALA A 220 4.40 -0.98 -9.60
CA ALA A 220 5.14 -2.14 -9.11
C ALA A 220 5.57 -1.96 -7.66
N THR A 221 6.11 -0.79 -7.32
CA THR A 221 6.52 -0.45 -5.96
C THR A 221 5.33 -0.27 -5.04
N PHE A 222 4.22 0.33 -5.50
CA PHE A 222 2.99 0.47 -4.73
C PHE A 222 2.43 -0.90 -4.32
N MET A 223 2.19 -1.80 -5.28
CA MET A 223 1.66 -3.13 -4.97
C MET A 223 2.61 -3.94 -4.09
N SER A 224 3.91 -3.65 -4.17
CA SER A 224 4.89 -4.32 -3.33
C SER A 224 5.00 -3.71 -1.95
N PHE A 225 4.83 -2.40 -1.77
CA PHE A 225 5.13 -1.70 -0.51
C PHE A 225 3.87 -1.18 0.17
N ILE A 226 2.93 -0.61 -0.57
CA ILE A 226 1.70 0.01 -0.06
C ILE A 226 0.60 -1.04 0.16
N ASP A 227 0.30 -1.91 -0.80
CA ASP A 227 -0.62 -3.03 -0.57
C ASP A 227 -0.10 -3.94 0.54
N ARG A 228 1.24 -4.02 0.71
CA ARG A 228 1.79 -4.74 1.86
C ARG A 228 1.39 -4.09 3.20
N VAL A 229 1.18 -2.78 3.26
CA VAL A 229 0.55 -2.16 4.43
C VAL A 229 -0.90 -2.63 4.57
N GLY A 230 -1.67 -2.67 3.48
CA GLY A 230 -3.01 -3.24 3.41
C GLY A 230 -3.08 -4.65 4.00
N LYS A 231 -2.20 -5.55 3.55
CA LYS A 231 -1.96 -6.87 4.15
C LYS A 231 -1.83 -6.83 5.68
N PHE A 232 -0.95 -5.98 6.23
CA PHE A 232 -0.80 -5.86 7.68
C PHE A 232 -2.07 -5.33 8.35
N GLN A 233 -2.77 -4.35 7.76
CA GLN A 233 -4.02 -3.82 8.31
C GLN A 233 -5.10 -4.91 8.36
N LEU A 234 -5.34 -5.62 7.26
CA LEU A 234 -6.30 -6.71 7.18
C LEU A 234 -5.97 -7.83 8.18
N GLU A 235 -4.69 -8.19 8.28
CA GLU A 235 -4.24 -9.18 9.25
C GLU A 235 -4.43 -8.72 10.69
N MET A 236 -4.16 -7.47 11.04
CA MET A 236 -4.35 -7.01 12.41
C MET A 236 -5.83 -6.80 12.75
N GLN A 237 -6.63 -6.34 11.80
CA GLN A 237 -8.05 -6.00 11.97
C GLN A 237 -8.97 -7.22 12.02
N HIS A 238 -8.45 -8.45 11.91
CA HIS A 238 -9.25 -9.61 12.29
C HIS A 238 -9.69 -9.58 13.77
N GLN A 239 -8.96 -8.84 14.61
CA GLN A 239 -9.28 -8.62 16.02
C GLN A 239 -10.43 -7.61 16.24
N PHE A 240 -10.95 -6.99 15.19
CA PHE A 240 -11.85 -5.84 15.31
C PHE A 240 -13.08 -6.13 16.18
N LEU A 241 -13.41 -5.18 17.07
CA LEU A 241 -14.53 -5.31 18.01
C LEU A 241 -15.85 -5.58 17.28
N TYR A 242 -16.10 -4.87 16.18
CA TYR A 242 -17.26 -5.07 15.33
C TYR A 242 -17.11 -6.37 14.54
N GLY A 243 -17.94 -7.37 14.88
CA GLY A 243 -17.90 -8.72 14.28
C GLY A 243 -17.98 -8.72 12.76
N PRO A 244 -18.90 -7.96 12.12
CA PRO A 244 -18.98 -7.86 10.66
C PRO A 244 -17.68 -7.39 9.99
N MET A 245 -16.95 -6.45 10.61
CA MET A 245 -15.63 -6.04 10.15
C MET A 245 -14.62 -7.19 10.28
N ALA A 246 -14.54 -7.82 11.46
CA ALA A 246 -13.58 -8.91 11.70
C ALA A 246 -13.72 -10.06 10.70
N ILE A 247 -14.93 -10.52 10.42
CA ILE A 247 -15.17 -11.66 9.50
C ILE A 247 -15.08 -11.31 8.02
N SER A 248 -14.94 -10.02 7.68
CA SER A 248 -14.73 -9.56 6.30
C SER A 248 -13.27 -9.62 5.84
N MET A 249 -12.32 -9.60 6.78
CA MET A 249 -10.88 -9.59 6.51
C MET A 249 -10.34 -10.85 5.79
N PRO A 250 -10.76 -12.09 6.12
CA PRO A 250 -10.04 -13.28 5.69
C PRO A 250 -9.98 -13.49 4.17
N TRP A 251 -11.08 -13.22 3.46
CA TRP A 251 -11.13 -13.40 2.00
C TRP A 251 -10.24 -12.39 1.28
N MET A 252 -10.41 -11.10 1.59
CA MET A 252 -9.57 -10.00 1.10
C MET A 252 -8.09 -10.36 1.28
N ARG A 253 -7.72 -10.70 2.51
CA ARG A 253 -6.31 -10.93 2.84
C ARG A 253 -5.74 -12.15 2.13
N TRP A 254 -6.40 -13.31 2.18
CA TRP A 254 -5.75 -14.54 1.72
C TRP A 254 -5.76 -14.73 0.21
N LEU A 255 -6.85 -14.40 -0.45
CA LEU A 255 -6.99 -14.67 -1.88
C LEU A 255 -6.51 -13.49 -2.72
N GLU A 256 -7.05 -12.29 -2.44
CA GLU A 256 -6.96 -11.13 -3.32
C GLU A 256 -5.69 -10.33 -3.03
N GLU A 257 -5.50 -9.90 -1.79
CA GLU A 257 -4.31 -9.15 -1.39
C GLU A 257 -3.02 -9.95 -1.66
N SER A 258 -3.03 -11.27 -1.42
CA SER A 258 -1.88 -12.13 -1.74
C SER A 258 -1.53 -12.10 -3.24
N TYR A 259 -2.54 -12.00 -4.12
CA TYR A 259 -2.32 -11.85 -5.55
C TYR A 259 -1.73 -10.48 -5.88
N HIS A 260 -2.25 -9.40 -5.28
CA HIS A 260 -1.71 -8.04 -5.47
C HIS A 260 -0.22 -7.99 -5.15
N LEU A 261 0.18 -8.49 -3.97
CA LEU A 261 1.58 -8.54 -3.55
C LEU A 261 2.45 -9.35 -4.53
N ALA A 262 1.99 -10.53 -4.95
CA ALA A 262 2.73 -11.38 -5.86
C ALA A 262 2.88 -10.76 -7.27
N ALA A 263 1.84 -10.10 -7.76
CA ALA A 263 1.86 -9.38 -9.03
C ALA A 263 2.84 -8.20 -8.99
N GLY A 264 2.83 -7.41 -7.90
CA GLY A 264 3.76 -6.32 -7.67
C GLY A 264 5.21 -6.79 -7.61
N GLU A 265 5.49 -7.82 -6.83
CA GLU A 265 6.84 -8.40 -6.70
C GLU A 265 7.35 -8.94 -8.05
N ARG A 266 6.50 -9.63 -8.80
CA ARG A 266 6.83 -10.15 -10.14
C ARG A 266 7.15 -9.03 -11.11
N LEU A 267 6.37 -7.95 -11.09
CA LEU A 267 6.59 -6.79 -11.95
C LEU A 267 7.86 -6.04 -11.56
N MET A 268 8.11 -5.82 -10.27
CA MET A 268 9.32 -5.13 -9.80
C MET A 268 10.59 -5.89 -10.19
N LYS A 269 10.59 -7.23 -10.07
CA LYS A 269 11.70 -8.08 -10.55
C LYS A 269 11.90 -7.96 -12.07
N ALA A 270 10.81 -7.92 -12.84
CA ALA A 270 10.89 -7.75 -14.29
C ALA A 270 11.52 -6.39 -14.66
N ILE A 271 11.09 -5.31 -14.01
CA ILE A 271 11.64 -3.95 -14.21
C ILE A 271 13.12 -3.92 -13.84
N ALA A 272 13.49 -4.48 -12.68
CA ALA A 272 14.88 -4.50 -12.22
C ALA A 272 15.81 -5.27 -13.15
N ILE A 273 15.38 -6.41 -13.69
CA ILE A 273 16.14 -7.17 -14.69
C ILE A 273 16.24 -6.38 -16.00
N ALA A 274 15.16 -5.72 -16.43
CA ALA A 274 15.18 -4.90 -17.63
C ALA A 274 16.15 -3.70 -17.50
N ALA A 275 16.26 -3.13 -16.30
CA ALA A 275 17.14 -1.98 -16.00
C ALA A 275 18.64 -2.26 -16.12
N ILE A 276 19.05 -3.54 -16.10
CA ILE A 276 20.47 -3.93 -16.22
C ILE A 276 20.82 -4.47 -17.62
N ARG A 277 19.85 -4.56 -18.54
CA ARG A 277 20.09 -5.05 -19.90
C ARG A 277 20.48 -3.91 -20.83
N GLU A 278 21.46 -4.16 -21.69
CA GLU A 278 22.01 -3.20 -22.65
C GLU A 278 20.94 -2.55 -23.54
N GLY A 279 21.05 -1.26 -23.84
CA GLY A 279 20.18 -0.59 -24.82
C GLY A 279 18.88 -0.01 -24.25
N GLY A 280 18.91 0.56 -23.04
CA GLY A 280 17.80 1.35 -22.49
C GLY A 280 18.29 2.65 -21.85
N ASN A 281 17.40 3.64 -21.74
CA ASN A 281 17.66 4.94 -21.11
C ASN A 281 17.23 5.02 -19.62
N PHE A 282 17.10 3.87 -18.95
CA PHE A 282 16.77 3.78 -17.52
C PHE A 282 17.67 2.77 -16.81
N GLY A 283 17.88 2.96 -15.51
CA GLY A 283 18.75 2.13 -14.71
C GLY A 283 18.15 1.71 -13.37
N VAL A 284 18.92 0.93 -12.62
CA VAL A 284 18.58 0.52 -11.24
C VAL A 284 18.34 1.75 -10.35
N GLU A 285 19.00 2.87 -10.64
CA GLU A 285 18.83 4.15 -9.95
C GLU A 285 17.39 4.71 -10.06
N ASP A 286 16.72 4.58 -11.21
CA ASP A 286 15.34 5.06 -11.38
C ASP A 286 14.36 4.28 -10.50
N LEU A 287 14.59 2.96 -10.40
CA LEU A 287 13.84 2.11 -9.48
C LEU A 287 14.19 2.45 -8.03
N GLN A 288 15.46 2.68 -7.69
CA GLN A 288 15.88 3.12 -6.36
C GLN A 288 15.20 4.42 -5.93
N ARG A 289 15.14 5.43 -6.80
CA ARG A 289 14.43 6.69 -6.54
C ARG A 289 12.93 6.44 -6.30
N THR A 290 12.33 5.51 -7.05
CA THR A 290 10.93 5.12 -6.85
C THR A 290 10.70 4.45 -5.49
N LEU A 291 11.61 3.59 -5.04
CA LEU A 291 11.60 3.00 -3.68
C LEU A 291 11.73 4.09 -2.61
N ASN A 292 12.64 5.06 -2.81
CA ASN A 292 12.84 6.20 -1.92
C ASN A 292 11.56 7.02 -1.74
N MET A 293 10.74 7.15 -2.78
CA MET A 293 9.47 7.85 -2.73
C MET A 293 8.38 7.08 -1.97
N TRP A 294 8.18 5.80 -2.28
CA TRP A 294 7.03 5.03 -1.79
C TRP A 294 7.22 4.43 -0.39
N TYR A 295 8.44 4.03 -0.03
CA TYR A 295 8.67 3.38 1.26
C TYR A 295 8.30 4.26 2.47
N PRO A 296 8.69 5.55 2.53
CA PRO A 296 8.28 6.43 3.63
C PRO A 296 6.75 6.58 3.73
N ARG A 297 6.04 6.57 2.59
CA ARG A 297 4.57 6.66 2.56
C ARG A 297 3.91 5.41 3.14
N GLY A 298 4.50 4.24 2.90
CA GLY A 298 4.06 2.98 3.54
C GLY A 298 4.19 3.02 5.07
N LEU A 299 5.30 3.54 5.60
CA LEU A 299 5.48 3.69 7.05
C LEU A 299 4.46 4.63 7.68
N GLU A 300 4.13 5.72 6.99
CA GLU A 300 3.19 6.73 7.48
C GLU A 300 1.74 6.25 7.51
N MET A 301 1.38 5.28 6.67
CA MET A 301 0.05 4.67 6.69
C MET A 301 -0.21 3.86 7.97
N PHE A 302 0.83 3.43 8.68
CA PHE A 302 0.65 2.88 10.03
C PHE A 302 0.38 3.97 11.08
N GLY A 303 0.63 5.25 10.76
CA GLY A 303 0.60 6.37 11.70
C GLY A 303 1.86 6.47 12.56
N SER A 304 1.83 7.33 13.59
CA SER A 304 2.95 7.47 14.53
C SER A 304 3.24 6.17 15.26
N GLU A 305 4.51 5.81 15.43
CA GLU A 305 4.98 4.65 16.19
C GLU A 305 4.53 4.67 17.66
N LEU A 306 4.26 5.86 18.23
CA LEU A 306 3.72 6.03 19.58
C LEU A 306 2.21 5.75 19.66
N GLY A 307 1.54 5.76 18.51
CA GLY A 307 0.12 5.52 18.38
C GLY A 307 -0.25 4.04 18.39
N GLY A 308 -1.55 3.79 18.41
CA GLY A 308 -2.11 2.44 18.30
C GLY A 308 -2.32 1.71 19.62
N SER A 309 -1.78 2.20 20.74
CA SER A 309 -1.95 1.57 22.08
C SER A 309 -3.41 1.51 22.53
N LEU A 310 -4.16 2.60 22.37
CA LEU A 310 -5.58 2.70 22.77
C LEU A 310 -6.52 1.81 21.92
N VAL A 311 -6.09 1.41 20.73
CA VAL A 311 -6.90 0.59 19.80
C VAL A 311 -6.39 -0.85 19.72
N LYS A 312 -5.20 -1.15 20.24
CA LYS A 312 -4.64 -2.50 20.32
C LYS A 312 -5.50 -3.36 21.26
N GLY A 313 -5.80 -4.58 20.85
CA GLY A 313 -6.68 -5.50 21.56
C GLY A 313 -8.17 -5.24 21.34
N VAL A 314 -8.56 -4.07 20.82
CA VAL A 314 -9.96 -3.73 20.53
C VAL A 314 -10.23 -3.75 19.03
N PHE A 315 -9.46 -3.00 18.24
CA PHE A 315 -9.66 -2.88 16.78
C PHE A 315 -8.57 -3.58 15.98
N LYS A 316 -7.41 -3.84 16.60
CA LYS A 316 -6.27 -4.46 15.94
C LYS A 316 -5.35 -5.21 16.90
N THR A 317 -4.55 -6.14 16.41
CA THR A 317 -3.66 -6.98 17.27
C THR A 317 -2.34 -6.31 17.67
N LEU A 318 -1.80 -5.41 16.85
CA LEU A 318 -0.50 -4.79 17.07
C LEU A 318 -0.60 -3.26 17.20
N SER A 319 0.34 -2.67 17.93
CA SER A 319 0.61 -1.23 17.90
C SER A 319 1.23 -0.81 16.57
N ASN A 320 1.27 0.50 16.32
CA ASN A 320 1.87 1.04 15.10
C ASN A 320 3.36 0.67 14.98
N ALA A 321 4.12 0.83 16.07
CA ALA A 321 5.54 0.47 16.11
C ALA A 321 5.80 -1.03 15.86
N GLU A 322 4.99 -1.91 16.46
CA GLU A 322 5.11 -3.36 16.25
C GLU A 322 4.84 -3.73 14.79
N ALA A 323 3.77 -3.19 14.20
CA ALA A 323 3.42 -3.44 12.80
C ALA A 323 4.49 -2.91 11.84
N GLN A 324 4.98 -1.68 12.06
CA GLN A 324 6.05 -1.10 11.24
C GLN A 324 7.33 -1.93 11.28
N ARG A 325 7.76 -2.45 12.44
CA ARG A 325 8.96 -3.30 12.51
C ARG A 325 8.85 -4.55 11.65
N LEU A 326 7.71 -5.24 11.73
CA LEU A 326 7.45 -6.43 10.92
C LEU A 326 7.35 -6.09 9.43
N TYR A 327 6.70 -4.97 9.11
CA TYR A 327 6.61 -4.45 7.75
C TYR A 327 7.99 -4.15 7.14
N ILE A 328 8.87 -3.46 7.88
CA ILE A 328 10.23 -3.14 7.44
C ILE A 328 10.98 -4.44 7.11
N GLN A 329 10.97 -5.41 8.02
CA GLN A 329 11.62 -6.71 7.80
C GLN A 329 11.10 -7.41 6.54
N GLU A 330 9.79 -7.39 6.31
CA GLU A 330 9.21 -8.03 5.12
C GLU A 330 9.58 -7.30 3.83
N VAL A 331 9.55 -5.96 3.84
CA VAL A 331 9.95 -5.13 2.70
C VAL A 331 11.44 -5.27 2.39
N GLU A 332 12.32 -5.31 3.40
CA GLU A 332 13.75 -5.61 3.23
C GLU A 332 13.96 -6.95 2.53
N GLY A 333 13.21 -7.98 2.95
CA GLY A 333 13.21 -9.29 2.30
C GLY A 333 12.82 -9.22 0.82
N LYS A 334 11.88 -8.34 0.45
CA LYS A 334 11.45 -8.18 -0.96
C LYS A 334 12.44 -7.40 -1.80
N VAL A 335 13.07 -6.37 -1.23
CA VAL A 335 14.20 -5.70 -1.89
C VAL A 335 15.34 -6.70 -2.12
N ARG A 336 15.64 -7.56 -1.13
CA ARG A 336 16.61 -8.63 -1.28
C ARG A 336 16.24 -9.62 -2.39
N ASP A 337 14.99 -10.05 -2.47
CA ASP A 337 14.53 -10.94 -3.56
C ASP A 337 14.68 -10.31 -4.96
N VAL A 338 14.50 -8.99 -5.08
CA VAL A 338 14.76 -8.25 -6.33
C VAL A 338 16.26 -8.21 -6.62
N ASN A 339 17.09 -7.94 -5.61
CA ASN A 339 18.55 -7.96 -5.75
C ASN A 339 19.07 -9.33 -6.16
N LEU A 340 18.53 -10.42 -5.61
CA LEU A 340 18.89 -11.76 -6.06
C LEU A 340 18.57 -11.95 -7.55
N ALA A 341 17.40 -11.49 -8.01
CA ALA A 341 17.05 -11.55 -9.43
C ALA A 341 18.00 -10.71 -10.31
N ILE A 342 18.41 -9.53 -9.85
CA ILE A 342 19.42 -8.71 -10.51
C ILE A 342 20.75 -9.46 -10.61
N VAL A 343 21.26 -10.00 -9.50
CA VAL A 343 22.56 -10.70 -9.46
C VAL A 343 22.55 -11.94 -10.34
N GLN A 344 21.48 -12.74 -10.28
CA GLN A 344 21.29 -13.91 -11.16
C GLN A 344 21.32 -13.50 -12.64
N ALA A 345 20.64 -12.41 -13.00
CA ALA A 345 20.60 -11.95 -14.39
C ALA A 345 21.92 -11.31 -14.86
N LYS A 346 22.60 -10.54 -14.00
CA LYS A 346 23.85 -9.85 -14.33
C LYS A 346 25.04 -10.80 -14.40
N VAL A 347 25.18 -11.68 -13.42
CA VAL A 347 26.32 -12.62 -13.29
C VAL A 347 26.03 -13.96 -14.00
N ARG A 348 24.77 -14.26 -14.33
CA ARG A 348 24.32 -15.53 -14.93
C ARG A 348 24.65 -16.74 -14.05
N CYS A 349 24.20 -16.67 -12.79
CA CYS A 349 24.51 -17.65 -11.75
C CYS A 349 23.24 -18.29 -11.15
N THR A 350 23.41 -19.34 -10.35
CA THR A 350 22.30 -19.94 -9.59
C THR A 350 21.82 -19.02 -8.46
N ARG A 351 20.67 -19.35 -7.84
CA ARG A 351 20.18 -18.56 -6.69
C ARG A 351 21.15 -18.62 -5.51
N GLU A 352 21.71 -19.80 -5.22
CA GLU A 352 22.65 -19.99 -4.11
C GLU A 352 23.95 -19.22 -4.34
N GLU A 353 24.42 -19.14 -5.59
CA GLU A 353 25.55 -18.30 -5.98
C GLU A 353 25.22 -16.81 -5.81
N ALA A 354 24.07 -16.37 -6.30
CA ALA A 354 23.62 -14.99 -6.15
C ALA A 354 23.51 -14.57 -4.68
N GLU A 355 23.04 -15.45 -3.79
CA GLU A 355 22.98 -15.22 -2.35
C GLU A 355 24.38 -15.02 -1.74
N ARG A 356 25.37 -15.82 -2.15
CA ARG A 356 26.77 -15.67 -1.69
C ARG A 356 27.39 -14.38 -2.19
N LEU A 357 27.18 -14.04 -3.46
CA LEU A 357 27.71 -12.83 -4.09
C LEU A 357 27.10 -11.57 -3.47
N LEU A 358 25.78 -11.55 -3.28
CA LEU A 358 25.07 -10.45 -2.65
C LEU A 358 25.54 -10.25 -1.20
N ALA A 359 25.63 -11.33 -0.41
CA ALA A 359 26.12 -11.25 0.96
C ALA A 359 27.57 -10.74 1.05
N ARG A 360 28.43 -11.13 0.09
CA ARG A 360 29.81 -10.62 0.02
C ARG A 360 29.83 -9.13 -0.31
N LEU A 361 29.05 -8.68 -1.30
CA LEU A 361 28.93 -7.27 -1.67
C LEU A 361 28.40 -6.42 -0.50
N GLU A 362 27.36 -6.88 0.19
CA GLU A 362 26.76 -6.19 1.36
C GLU A 362 27.77 -6.03 2.50
N LYS A 363 28.60 -7.06 2.73
CA LYS A 363 29.61 -7.09 3.80
C LYS A 363 30.85 -6.26 3.48
N THR A 364 31.43 -6.40 2.29
CA THR A 364 32.72 -5.75 1.97
C THR A 364 32.52 -4.36 1.36
N ARG A 365 31.37 -4.09 0.73
CA ARG A 365 31.13 -2.91 -0.12
C ARG A 365 32.11 -2.77 -1.29
N GLU A 366 32.89 -3.81 -1.56
CA GLU A 366 33.84 -3.88 -2.67
C GLU A 366 33.20 -4.59 -3.86
N PRO A 367 33.59 -4.27 -5.11
CA PRO A 367 33.10 -4.98 -6.28
C PRO A 367 33.38 -6.48 -6.22
N VAL A 368 32.39 -7.31 -6.58
CA VAL A 368 32.50 -8.79 -6.61
C VAL A 368 32.04 -9.28 -7.97
N GLU A 369 32.91 -9.91 -8.75
CA GLU A 369 32.56 -10.51 -10.06
C GLU A 369 31.82 -9.54 -11.00
N GLY A 370 32.24 -8.26 -11.01
CA GLY A 370 31.63 -7.21 -11.83
C GLY A 370 30.35 -6.60 -11.25
N LEU A 371 29.85 -7.10 -10.12
CA LEU A 371 28.76 -6.52 -9.34
C LEU A 371 29.30 -5.40 -8.44
N ARG A 372 28.69 -4.22 -8.50
CA ARG A 372 28.99 -3.04 -7.66
C ARG A 372 27.81 -2.71 -6.75
N THR A 373 28.04 -1.90 -5.73
CA THR A 373 26.99 -1.45 -4.80
C THR A 373 25.86 -0.69 -5.51
N GLY A 374 26.18 0.08 -6.56
CA GLY A 374 25.17 0.78 -7.38
C GLY A 374 24.37 -0.11 -8.32
N ASP A 375 24.71 -1.40 -8.44
CA ASP A 375 23.96 -2.36 -9.25
C ASP A 375 22.79 -2.98 -8.49
N VAL A 376 22.69 -2.78 -7.17
CA VAL A 376 21.66 -3.37 -6.32
C VAL A 376 20.83 -2.29 -5.63
N LEU A 377 19.59 -2.63 -5.31
CA LEU A 377 18.68 -1.77 -4.57
C LEU A 377 18.99 -1.81 -3.08
N THR A 378 18.66 -0.72 -2.40
CA THR A 378 18.71 -0.60 -0.94
C THR A 378 17.38 -0.07 -0.44
N LEU A 379 16.94 -0.53 0.72
CA LEU A 379 15.81 0.10 1.40
C LEU A 379 16.34 1.35 2.13
N PRO A 380 15.74 2.54 1.95
CA PRO A 380 16.18 3.71 2.68
C PRO A 380 15.86 3.56 4.17
N ASP A 381 16.58 4.29 5.01
CA ASP A 381 16.35 4.29 6.45
C ASP A 381 14.91 4.72 6.78
N ARG A 382 14.29 4.13 7.81
CA ARG A 382 12.90 4.44 8.20
C ARG A 382 12.66 5.91 8.58
N ARG A 383 13.72 6.68 8.83
CA ARG A 383 13.67 8.13 9.13
C ARG A 383 13.71 9.00 7.88
N PHE A 384 14.14 8.45 6.75
CA PHE A 384 14.24 9.18 5.50
C PHE A 384 12.86 9.67 5.03
N PHE A 385 12.78 10.98 4.71
CA PHE A 385 11.64 11.60 4.04
C PHE A 385 10.26 11.32 4.68
N ARG A 386 10.20 11.36 6.01
CA ARG A 386 8.98 11.16 6.81
C ARG A 386 8.28 12.48 7.10
N ILE A 387 7.01 12.59 6.73
CA ILE A 387 6.09 13.67 7.11
C ILE A 387 5.33 13.37 8.40
N ARG A 388 5.25 12.08 8.80
CA ARG A 388 4.59 11.64 10.04
C ARG A 388 5.36 10.50 10.70
N GLY A 389 5.32 10.47 12.05
CA GLY A 389 5.70 9.32 12.85
C GLY A 389 7.21 9.10 12.96
N LEU A 390 7.80 9.67 13.99
CA LEU A 390 9.07 9.22 14.54
C LEU A 390 8.98 9.20 16.08
N ALA A 391 8.97 7.99 16.68
CA ALA A 391 8.86 7.80 18.13
C ALA A 391 9.88 8.60 18.95
N GLU A 392 11.10 8.73 18.40
CA GLU A 392 12.22 9.49 18.99
C GLU A 392 11.92 10.99 19.15
N PHE A 393 10.83 11.48 18.56
CA PHE A 393 10.38 12.86 18.63
C PHE A 393 8.98 12.95 19.27
N GLY A 394 8.66 12.03 20.18
CA GLY A 394 7.37 11.96 20.88
C GLY A 394 7.03 13.14 21.77
N GLU A 395 8.01 14.01 22.03
CA GLU A 395 7.81 15.25 22.80
C GLU A 395 7.21 16.38 21.96
N TYR A 396 7.19 16.23 20.63
CA TYR A 396 6.58 17.18 19.71
C TYR A 396 5.08 16.89 19.55
N ARG A 397 4.26 17.95 19.53
CA ARG A 397 2.80 17.86 19.34
C ARG A 397 2.38 18.53 18.04
N ILE A 398 1.35 17.99 17.40
CA ILE A 398 0.60 18.72 16.37
C ILE A 398 -0.10 19.92 17.07
N PRO A 399 0.01 21.17 16.56
CA PRO A 399 -0.76 22.30 17.06
C PRO A 399 -2.26 21.97 17.07
N GLY A 400 -2.89 22.05 18.24
CA GLY A 400 -4.30 21.69 18.45
C GLY A 400 -4.58 20.22 18.79
N SER A 401 -3.55 19.38 19.00
CA SER A 401 -3.71 18.01 19.50
C SER A 401 -3.45 17.92 21.00
N ASP A 402 -4.42 17.36 21.74
CA ASP A 402 -4.30 17.05 23.17
C ASP A 402 -3.55 15.72 23.43
N ALA A 403 -3.34 14.90 22.38
CA ALA A 403 -2.62 13.63 22.47
C ALA A 403 -1.14 13.79 22.12
N PRO A 404 -0.21 13.10 22.84
CA PRO A 404 1.18 12.97 22.42
C PRO A 404 1.24 12.21 21.09
N GLY A 405 1.95 12.76 20.11
CA GLY A 405 1.94 12.26 18.75
C GLY A 405 2.60 13.27 17.81
N VAL A 406 3.49 12.76 16.98
CA VAL A 406 4.48 13.55 16.22
C VAL A 406 3.76 14.54 15.32
N GLY A 407 4.00 15.82 15.58
CA GLY A 407 3.77 16.89 14.64
C GLY A 407 4.56 16.67 13.34
N TYR A 408 4.22 17.48 12.35
CA TYR A 408 5.04 17.71 11.17
C TYR A 408 6.37 18.36 11.62
N VAL A 409 7.40 17.56 11.90
CA VAL A 409 8.73 18.05 12.31
C VAL A 409 9.69 17.99 11.13
N TYR A 410 10.33 19.12 10.82
CA TYR A 410 11.37 19.19 9.80
C TYR A 410 12.64 18.47 10.28
N LEU A 411 13.04 17.39 9.61
CA LEU A 411 14.24 16.61 9.93
C LEU A 411 14.94 16.17 8.64
N PRO A 412 16.10 16.76 8.28
CA PRO A 412 16.74 16.50 6.99
C PRO A 412 17.58 15.22 7.03
N TYR A 413 16.93 14.07 7.18
CA TYR A 413 17.59 12.77 7.08
C TYR A 413 17.89 12.42 5.63
N ASP A 414 19.11 11.97 5.36
CA ASP A 414 19.50 11.34 4.11
C ASP A 414 18.92 9.91 3.99
N VAL A 415 19.05 9.30 2.81
CA VAL A 415 18.57 7.93 2.53
C VAL A 415 19.18 6.85 3.45
N HIS A 416 20.26 7.17 4.15
CA HIS A 416 20.95 6.28 5.10
C HIS A 416 20.63 6.61 6.57
N GLY A 417 19.70 7.53 6.82
CA GLY A 417 19.28 7.91 8.17
C GLY A 417 20.27 8.81 8.91
N ARG A 418 21.18 9.47 8.19
CA ARG A 418 22.08 10.48 8.74
C ARG A 418 21.45 11.86 8.61
N ILE A 419 21.50 12.66 9.66
CA ILE A 419 21.06 14.06 9.59
C ILE A 419 22.07 14.80 8.70
N LEU A 420 21.58 15.43 7.64
CA LEU A 420 22.37 16.31 6.80
C LEU A 420 22.66 17.59 7.57
N THR A 421 23.94 17.97 7.64
CA THR A 421 24.38 19.13 8.41
C THR A 421 25.29 20.04 7.61
N ASP A 422 25.24 21.34 7.91
CA ASP A 422 26.20 22.35 7.51
C ASP A 422 26.71 23.09 8.77
N GLY A 423 28.03 23.19 8.92
CA GLY A 423 28.65 23.75 10.14
C GLY A 423 28.24 23.07 11.45
N GLY A 424 27.88 21.78 11.41
CA GLY A 424 27.43 21.00 12.59
C GLY A 424 25.97 21.23 12.99
N LYS A 425 25.20 22.02 12.21
CA LYS A 425 23.76 22.22 12.38
C LYS A 425 22.98 21.54 11.26
N PRO A 426 21.73 21.07 11.47
CA PRO A 426 20.91 20.57 10.38
C PRO A 426 20.81 21.57 9.23
N ILE A 427 20.90 21.08 7.98
CA ILE A 427 20.72 21.94 6.80
C ILE A 427 19.32 22.56 6.79
N ASP A 428 19.16 23.71 6.13
CA ASP A 428 17.84 24.35 6.01
C ASP A 428 16.90 23.61 5.03
N ARG A 429 15.62 23.98 5.07
CA ARG A 429 14.53 23.37 4.30
C ARG A 429 14.76 23.45 2.79
N THR A 430 15.42 24.51 2.30
CA THR A 430 15.75 24.69 0.87
C THR A 430 16.83 23.70 0.46
N ALA A 431 17.92 23.63 1.23
CA ALA A 431 19.00 22.68 1.00
C ALA A 431 18.50 21.22 1.09
N TYR A 432 17.55 20.93 1.98
CA TYR A 432 16.95 19.59 2.03
C TYR A 432 16.04 19.30 0.83
N ALA A 433 15.25 20.27 0.38
CA ALA A 433 14.48 20.13 -0.85
C ALA A 433 15.40 19.86 -2.05
N ASP A 434 16.53 20.56 -2.15
CA ASP A 434 17.54 20.32 -3.17
C ASP A 434 18.13 18.91 -3.06
N TYR A 435 18.49 18.46 -1.86
CA TYR A 435 18.91 17.07 -1.64
C TYR A 435 17.87 16.06 -2.12
N LEU A 436 16.58 16.27 -1.80
CA LEU A 436 15.50 15.39 -2.22
C LEU A 436 15.37 15.29 -3.74
N THR A 437 15.68 16.35 -4.50
CA THR A 437 15.70 16.28 -5.98
C THR A 437 16.71 15.27 -6.53
N THR A 438 17.77 14.97 -5.78
CA THR A 438 18.83 14.04 -6.20
C THR A 438 18.45 12.57 -5.98
N VAL A 439 17.59 12.30 -4.99
CA VAL A 439 17.24 10.95 -4.51
C VAL A 439 15.79 10.55 -4.72
N LEU A 440 14.92 11.48 -5.12
CA LEU A 440 13.52 11.21 -5.48
C LEU A 440 13.30 11.33 -6.99
N PRO A 441 12.25 10.70 -7.56
CA PRO A 441 11.98 10.79 -8.98
C PRO A 441 11.64 12.22 -9.41
N GLU A 442 12.17 12.69 -10.54
CA GLU A 442 11.83 14.01 -11.08
C GLU A 442 10.32 14.18 -11.28
N ARG A 443 9.64 13.13 -11.77
CA ARG A 443 8.19 13.09 -11.93
C ARG A 443 7.43 13.34 -10.62
N TYR A 444 7.99 12.89 -9.49
CA TYR A 444 7.42 13.14 -8.17
C TYR A 444 7.64 14.57 -7.72
N MET A 445 8.83 15.14 -7.95
CA MET A 445 9.15 16.53 -7.61
C MET A 445 8.30 17.55 -8.37
N ARG A 446 7.62 17.14 -9.44
CA ARG A 446 6.65 17.96 -10.20
C ARG A 446 5.19 17.66 -9.84
N SER A 447 4.93 16.71 -8.94
CA SER A 447 3.59 16.24 -8.62
C SER A 447 2.81 17.21 -7.73
N ARG A 448 1.48 17.03 -7.69
CA ARG A 448 0.61 17.72 -6.71
C ARG A 448 0.98 17.37 -5.27
N HIS A 449 1.29 16.11 -5.00
CA HIS A 449 1.64 15.68 -3.64
C HIS A 449 2.96 16.29 -3.17
N TRP A 450 3.98 16.42 -4.02
CA TRP A 450 5.20 17.14 -3.64
C TRP A 450 4.94 18.60 -3.30
N ARG A 451 4.08 19.30 -4.07
CA ARG A 451 3.68 20.67 -3.72
C ARG A 451 3.05 20.74 -2.34
N PHE A 452 2.17 19.80 -2.02
CA PHE A 452 1.61 19.67 -0.66
C PHE A 452 2.70 19.43 0.39
N VAL A 453 3.60 18.46 0.20
CA VAL A 453 4.70 18.18 1.15
C VAL A 453 5.61 19.40 1.32
N ARG A 454 5.91 20.11 0.23
CA ARG A 454 6.71 21.33 0.28
C ARG A 454 5.98 22.41 1.07
N ASP A 455 4.76 22.74 0.68
CA ASP A 455 4.07 23.93 1.19
C ASP A 455 3.49 23.69 2.60
N GLU A 456 2.91 22.52 2.86
CA GLU A 456 2.24 22.20 4.12
C GLU A 456 3.15 21.55 5.16
N PHE A 457 4.28 20.95 4.77
CA PHE A 457 5.22 20.31 5.69
C PHE A 457 6.58 21.01 5.75
N LEU A 458 7.32 21.09 4.64
CA LEU A 458 8.68 21.65 4.68
C LEU A 458 8.70 23.15 4.98
N PHE A 459 7.85 23.95 4.32
CA PHE A 459 7.90 25.41 4.37
C PHE A 459 6.74 26.05 5.16
N ASN A 460 5.93 25.24 5.83
CA ASN A 460 4.87 25.78 6.67
C ASN A 460 5.45 26.36 7.97
N GLY A 461 5.30 27.68 8.13
CA GLY A 461 5.85 28.46 9.24
C GLY A 461 5.22 28.15 10.61
N LYS A 462 4.16 27.33 10.66
CA LYS A 462 3.61 26.82 11.93
C LYS A 462 4.48 25.70 12.52
N TRP A 463 5.36 25.08 11.73
CA TRP A 463 6.28 24.06 12.19
C TRP A 463 7.59 24.71 12.66
N GLY A 464 7.92 24.49 13.94
CA GLY A 464 9.18 24.95 14.53
C GLY A 464 10.39 24.19 13.99
N GLU A 465 11.58 24.70 14.27
CA GLU A 465 12.82 23.99 14.03
C GLU A 465 12.99 22.85 15.04
N PRO A 466 13.58 21.70 14.64
CA PRO A 466 13.83 20.60 15.56
C PRO A 466 14.87 21.01 16.63
N GLU A 467 14.44 21.05 17.89
CA GLU A 467 15.31 21.18 19.06
C GLU A 467 15.54 19.81 19.72
N ARG A 468 16.80 19.42 19.95
CA ARG A 468 17.05 18.22 20.74
C ARG A 468 16.54 18.44 22.16
N VAL A 469 15.65 17.57 22.60
CA VAL A 469 15.40 17.43 24.03
C VAL A 469 16.68 16.87 24.65
N GLY A 470 17.22 17.59 25.63
CA GLY A 470 18.49 17.29 26.29
C GLY A 470 18.48 16.00 27.09
#